data_AF-A0A2U3KEA6-F1
#
_entry.id   AF-A0A2U3KEA6-F1
#
_cell.length_a   1.000
_cell.length_b   1.000
_cell.length_c   1.000
_cell.angle_alpha   90.00
_cell.angle_beta   90.00
_cell.angle_gamma   90.00
#
_symmetry.space_group_name_H-M   'P 1'
#
loop_
_entity.id
_entity.type
_entity.pdbx_description
1 polymer ?
#
loop_
_entity_poly.entity_id
_entity_poly.type
_entity_poly.pdbx_seq_one_letter_code
_entity_poly.pdbx_strand_id
1 'polypeptide(L)'
;MREYARLQTAILLRRFAFQVNRAARSGDAESIHDLRVAIRRLSRCLRVFSQFYPDRYWKRIRRQLAQLMDAAGTVRDRDIAAELLAAAGIRQGAAIVTRLQAERRQAAAQLLLEIRRWKSRDLSRRWRSRLEL
;
A
#
# COMPACT_ATOMS: atom_id res chain seq x y z
N MET A 1 12.29 -7.56 24.07
CA MET A 1 11.96 -6.47 23.11
C MET A 1 12.44 -6.74 21.68
N ARG A 2 13.73 -7.08 21.44
CA ARG A 2 14.24 -7.37 20.07
C ARG A 2 13.50 -8.53 19.38
N GLU A 3 13.28 -9.64 20.09
CA GLU A 3 12.55 -10.80 19.56
C GLU A 3 11.11 -10.45 19.14
N TYR A 4 10.40 -9.71 20.00
CA TYR A 4 9.08 -9.19 19.69
C TYR A 4 9.08 -8.30 18.44
N ALA A 5 10.07 -7.40 18.31
CA ALA A 5 10.19 -6.56 17.13
C ALA A 5 10.38 -7.39 15.85
N ARG A 6 11.22 -8.44 15.88
CA ARG A 6 11.39 -9.35 14.73
C ARG A 6 10.08 -10.07 14.38
N LEU A 7 9.45 -10.71 15.36
CA LEU A 7 8.18 -11.42 15.17
C LEU A 7 7.09 -10.50 14.57
N GLN A 8 6.88 -9.33 15.17
CA GLN A 8 5.87 -8.37 14.69
C GLN A 8 6.18 -7.85 13.29
N THR A 9 7.46 -7.58 12.99
CA THR A 9 7.86 -7.13 11.65
C THR A 9 7.60 -8.23 10.62
N ALA A 10 7.91 -9.49 10.94
CA ALA A 10 7.66 -10.62 10.05
C ALA A 10 6.16 -10.84 9.77
N ILE A 11 5.31 -10.71 10.79
CA ILE A 11 3.85 -10.78 10.67
C ILE A 11 3.33 -9.68 9.75
N LEU A 12 3.73 -8.43 10.00
CA LEU A 12 3.28 -7.28 9.21
C LEU A 12 3.79 -7.34 7.77
N LEU A 13 5.02 -7.83 7.55
CA LEU A 13 5.58 -8.03 6.23
C LEU A 13 4.83 -9.13 5.45
N ARG A 14 4.41 -10.21 6.12
CA ARG A 14 3.55 -11.25 5.51
C ARG A 14 2.19 -10.68 5.14
N ARG A 15 1.54 -9.92 6.04
CA ARG A 15 0.26 -9.25 5.76
C ARG A 15 0.38 -8.26 4.60
N PHE A 16 1.44 -7.47 4.57
CA PHE A 16 1.74 -6.57 3.46
C PHE A 16 1.85 -7.33 2.13
N ALA A 17 2.65 -8.40 2.09
CA ALA A 17 2.80 -9.21 0.88
C ALA A 17 1.47 -9.83 0.41
N PHE A 18 0.62 -10.27 1.34
CA PHE A 18 -0.73 -10.73 1.04
C PHE A 18 -1.58 -9.63 0.40
N GLN A 19 -1.61 -8.43 1.00
CA GLN A 19 -2.43 -7.33 0.48
C GLN A 19 -1.92 -6.76 -0.85
N VAL A 20 -0.62 -6.77 -1.10
CA VAL A 20 -0.06 -6.47 -2.43
C VAL A 20 -0.62 -7.43 -3.47
N ASN A 21 -0.70 -8.73 -3.17
CA ASN A 21 -1.26 -9.72 -4.09
C ASN A 21 -2.78 -9.57 -4.27
N ARG A 22 -3.52 -9.26 -3.19
CA ARG A 22 -4.96 -9.00 -3.25
C ARG A 22 -5.25 -7.79 -4.14
N ALA A 23 -4.61 -6.66 -3.88
CA ALA A 23 -4.76 -5.44 -4.67
C ALA A 23 -4.34 -5.62 -6.14
N ALA A 24 -3.33 -6.45 -6.42
CA ALA A 24 -2.93 -6.78 -7.79
C ALA A 24 -3.99 -7.58 -8.58
N ARG A 25 -4.80 -8.38 -7.87
CA ARG A 25 -5.78 -9.28 -8.47
C ARG A 25 -7.13 -8.60 -8.66
N SER A 26 -7.63 -7.94 -7.61
CA SER A 26 -8.98 -7.37 -7.64
C SER A 26 -8.99 -5.89 -8.02
N GLY A 27 -8.05 -5.10 -7.49
CA GLY A 27 -7.97 -3.66 -7.75
C GLY A 27 -9.20 -2.86 -7.30
N ASP A 28 -10.06 -3.45 -6.47
CA ASP A 28 -11.24 -2.82 -5.89
C ASP A 28 -10.88 -1.88 -4.74
N ALA A 29 -11.80 -0.99 -4.36
CA ALA A 29 -11.57 0.03 -3.34
C ALA A 29 -11.19 -0.56 -1.97
N GLU A 30 -11.77 -1.70 -1.58
CA GLU A 30 -11.48 -2.35 -0.31
C GLU A 30 -10.06 -2.95 -0.30
N SER A 31 -9.67 -3.63 -1.37
CA SER A 31 -8.32 -4.20 -1.52
C SER A 31 -7.23 -3.13 -1.47
N ILE A 32 -7.49 -1.95 -2.06
CA ILE A 32 -6.57 -0.81 -2.05
C ILE A 32 -6.53 -0.16 -0.66
N HIS A 33 -7.68 -0.03 0.01
CA HIS A 33 -7.74 0.42 1.39
C HIS A 33 -6.90 -0.48 2.31
N ASP A 34 -7.09 -1.80 2.20
CA ASP A 34 -6.38 -2.81 2.96
C ASP A 34 -4.87 -2.79 2.73
N LEU A 35 -4.45 -2.60 1.48
CA LEU A 35 -3.04 -2.39 1.13
C LEU A 35 -2.46 -1.16 1.85
N ARG A 36 -3.17 -0.03 1.83
CA ARG A 36 -2.76 1.20 2.53
C ARG A 36 -2.64 0.98 4.03
N VAL A 37 -3.59 0.25 4.64
CA VAL A 37 -3.52 -0.12 6.06
C VAL A 37 -2.28 -0.94 6.35
N ALA A 38 -1.98 -1.96 5.53
CA ALA A 38 -0.80 -2.81 5.71
C ALA A 38 0.51 -2.01 5.56
N ILE A 39 0.60 -1.13 4.55
CA ILE A 39 1.76 -0.23 4.35
C ILE A 39 1.98 0.65 5.58
N ARG A 40 0.91 1.31 6.07
CA ARG A 40 0.98 2.19 7.24
C ARG A 40 1.44 1.45 8.49
N ARG A 41 0.89 0.26 8.75
CA ARG A 41 1.26 -0.57 9.91
C ARG A 41 2.73 -0.99 9.84
N LEU A 42 3.18 -1.50 8.71
CA LEU A 42 4.58 -1.89 8.52
C LEU A 42 5.54 -0.70 8.64
N SER A 43 5.21 0.45 8.02
CA SER A 43 6.04 1.66 8.10
C SER A 43 6.16 2.19 9.53
N ARG A 44 5.07 2.13 10.31
CA ARG A 44 5.10 2.51 11.74
C ARG A 44 5.93 1.52 12.57
N CYS A 45 5.74 0.22 12.37
CA CYS A 45 6.53 -0.82 13.04
C CYS A 45 8.04 -0.62 12.81
N LEU A 46 8.45 -0.41 11.55
CA LEU A 46 9.84 -0.14 11.18
C LEU A 46 10.41 1.13 11.85
N ARG A 47 9.57 2.15 12.09
CA ARG A 47 9.99 3.38 12.78
C ARG A 47 10.14 3.13 14.29
N VAL A 48 9.15 2.51 14.90
CA VAL A 48 9.09 2.28 16.36
C VAL A 48 10.24 1.37 16.81
N PHE A 49 10.51 0.30 16.06
CA PHE A 49 11.58 -0.64 16.38
C PHE A 49 12.88 -0.34 15.66
N SER A 50 13.09 0.90 15.19
CA SER A 50 14.23 1.28 14.37
C SER A 50 15.61 0.93 14.97
N GLN A 51 15.74 0.95 16.30
CA GLN A 51 16.96 0.57 17.03
C GLN A 51 17.27 -0.94 17.02
N PHE A 52 16.32 -1.78 16.60
CA PHE A 52 16.47 -3.24 16.59
C PHE A 52 16.73 -3.81 15.19
N TYR A 53 16.76 -2.98 14.15
CA TYR A 53 17.11 -3.42 12.80
C TYR A 53 18.56 -3.10 12.49
N PRO A 54 19.26 -3.98 11.76
CA PRO A 54 20.60 -3.71 11.28
C PRO A 54 20.60 -2.53 10.30
N ASP A 55 21.64 -1.70 10.39
CA ASP A 55 21.92 -0.57 9.51
C ASP A 55 20.77 0.45 9.36
N ARG A 56 20.97 1.39 8.43
CA ARG A 56 19.93 2.33 8.00
C ARG A 56 18.97 1.72 6.97
N TYR A 57 18.97 0.39 6.79
CA TYR A 57 18.20 -0.28 5.73
C TYR A 57 16.69 -0.14 5.90
N TRP A 58 16.19 -0.13 7.15
CA TRP A 58 14.78 0.13 7.46
C TRP A 58 14.29 1.48 6.88
N LYS A 59 15.17 2.50 6.78
CA LYS A 59 14.83 3.80 6.17
C LYS A 59 14.56 3.65 4.68
N ARG A 60 15.34 2.82 3.98
CA ARG A 60 15.15 2.52 2.56
C ARG A 60 13.83 1.79 2.33
N ILE A 61 13.52 0.79 3.16
CA ILE A 61 12.24 0.08 3.12
C ILE A 61 11.08 1.07 3.30
N ARG A 62 11.15 1.97 4.29
CA ARG A 62 10.10 2.97 4.52
C ARG A 62 9.92 3.94 3.35
N ARG A 63 11.00 4.35 2.66
CA ARG A 63 10.91 5.17 1.45
C ARG A 63 10.20 4.43 0.31
N GLN A 64 10.52 3.16 0.12
CA GLN A 64 9.83 2.32 -0.86
C GLN A 64 8.34 2.19 -0.51
N LEU A 65 8.02 1.90 0.76
CA LEU A 65 6.64 1.86 1.23
C LEU A 65 5.88 3.18 1.01
N ALA A 66 6.54 4.33 1.17
CA ALA A 66 5.94 5.63 0.89
C ALA A 66 5.55 5.78 -0.60
N GLN A 67 6.43 5.41 -1.52
CA GLN A 67 6.12 5.45 -2.96
C GLN A 67 4.88 4.63 -3.32
N LEU A 68 4.76 3.42 -2.74
CA LEU A 68 3.57 2.59 -2.94
C LEU A 68 2.33 3.17 -2.23
N MET A 69 2.50 3.79 -1.06
CA MET A 69 1.42 4.48 -0.34
C MET A 69 0.84 5.64 -1.16
N ASP A 70 1.70 6.41 -1.82
CA ASP A 70 1.33 7.57 -2.62
C ASP A 70 0.55 7.11 -3.86
N ALA A 71 1.04 6.10 -4.59
CA ALA A 71 0.34 5.51 -5.72
C ALA A 71 -1.01 4.88 -5.32
N ALA A 72 -1.10 4.26 -4.14
CA ALA A 72 -2.39 3.76 -3.63
C ALA A 72 -3.30 4.91 -3.15
N GLY A 73 -2.73 6.03 -2.73
CA GLY A 73 -3.42 7.25 -2.33
C GLY A 73 -4.16 7.87 -3.49
N THR A 74 -3.52 8.01 -4.64
CA THR A 74 -4.17 8.59 -5.84
C THR A 74 -5.44 7.84 -6.21
N VAL A 75 -5.48 6.51 -6.11
CA VAL A 75 -6.71 5.73 -6.35
C VAL A 75 -7.74 5.98 -5.26
N ARG A 76 -7.33 5.88 -3.98
CA ARG A 76 -8.26 6.02 -2.85
C ARG A 76 -8.87 7.41 -2.77
N ASP A 77 -8.16 8.45 -3.18
CA ASP A 77 -8.69 9.81 -3.22
C ASP A 77 -9.86 9.91 -4.22
N ARG A 78 -9.79 9.19 -5.35
CA ARG A 78 -10.92 9.11 -6.30
C ARG A 78 -12.07 8.27 -5.75
N ASP A 79 -11.77 7.15 -5.09
CA ASP A 79 -12.82 6.34 -4.46
C ASP A 79 -13.57 7.17 -3.40
N ILE A 80 -12.87 7.92 -2.55
CA ILE A 80 -13.47 8.82 -1.55
C ILE A 80 -14.24 9.96 -2.21
N ALA A 81 -13.70 10.60 -3.25
CA ALA A 81 -14.41 11.66 -3.97
C ALA A 81 -15.72 11.14 -4.60
N ALA A 82 -15.74 9.90 -5.08
CA ALA A 82 -16.95 9.29 -5.62
C ALA A 82 -17.97 8.99 -4.51
N GLU A 83 -17.52 8.49 -3.35
CA GLU A 83 -18.34 8.30 -2.15
C GLU A 83 -18.98 9.64 -1.70
N LEU A 84 -18.21 10.74 -1.70
CA LEU A 84 -18.69 12.07 -1.32
C LEU A 84 -19.72 12.65 -2.32
N LEU A 85 -19.48 12.51 -3.62
CA LEU A 85 -20.43 12.97 -4.65
C LEU A 85 -21.75 12.20 -4.57
N ALA A 86 -21.69 10.89 -4.34
CA ALA A 86 -22.89 10.08 -4.13
C ALA A 86 -23.66 10.51 -2.87
N ALA A 87 -22.96 10.76 -1.75
CA ALA A 87 -23.56 11.25 -0.52
C ALA A 87 -24.20 12.66 -0.69
N ALA A 88 -23.66 13.47 -1.61
CA ALA A 88 -24.24 14.77 -1.98
C ALA A 88 -25.40 14.68 -2.98
N GLY A 89 -25.87 13.47 -3.34
CA GLY A 89 -26.99 13.27 -4.27
C GLY A 89 -26.63 13.47 -5.75
N ILE A 90 -25.34 13.57 -6.09
CA ILE A 90 -24.91 13.68 -7.48
C ILE A 90 -25.09 12.33 -8.17
N ARG A 91 -25.84 12.33 -9.27
CA ARG A 91 -26.13 11.10 -10.03
C ARG A 91 -24.85 10.49 -10.60
N GLN A 92 -24.78 9.16 -10.62
CA GLN A 92 -23.64 8.41 -11.15
C GLN A 92 -23.30 8.72 -12.63
N GLY A 93 -24.28 9.17 -13.42
CA GLY A 93 -24.10 9.58 -14.81
C GLY A 93 -23.71 11.04 -15.02
N ALA A 94 -23.52 11.83 -13.97
CA ALA A 94 -23.08 13.21 -14.11
C ALA A 94 -21.65 13.27 -14.67
N ALA A 95 -21.35 14.26 -15.52
CA ALA A 95 -20.06 14.39 -16.18
C ALA A 95 -18.86 14.36 -15.19
N ILE A 96 -19.03 14.96 -14.02
CA ILE A 96 -18.02 14.95 -12.95
C ILE A 96 -17.73 13.53 -12.43
N VAL A 97 -18.75 12.70 -12.25
CA VAL A 97 -18.58 11.32 -11.78
C VAL A 97 -17.93 10.47 -12.86
N THR A 98 -18.35 10.61 -14.12
CA THR A 98 -17.74 9.91 -15.25
C THR A 98 -16.25 10.23 -15.39
N ARG A 99 -15.88 11.51 -15.29
CA ARG A 99 -14.48 11.94 -15.30
C ARG A 99 -13.70 11.35 -14.14
N LEU A 100 -14.26 11.40 -12.94
CA LEU A 100 -13.63 10.86 -11.73
C LEU A 100 -13.37 9.35 -11.85
N GLN A 101 -14.33 8.59 -12.39
CA GLN A 101 -14.17 7.17 -12.65
C GLN A 101 -13.07 6.88 -13.69
N ALA A 102 -12.94 7.71 -14.72
CA ALA A 102 -11.86 7.58 -15.70
C ALA A 102 -10.48 7.85 -15.05
N GLU A 103 -10.35 8.91 -14.25
CA GLU A 103 -9.14 9.21 -13.49
C GLU A 103 -8.79 8.08 -12.51
N ARG A 104 -9.80 7.51 -11.83
CA ARG A 104 -9.64 6.36 -10.94
C ARG A 104 -9.07 5.16 -11.69
N ARG A 105 -9.57 4.86 -12.89
CA ARG A 105 -9.05 3.75 -13.73
C ARG A 105 -7.59 3.98 -14.12
N GLN A 106 -7.22 5.20 -14.50
CA GLN A 106 -5.84 5.55 -14.83
C GLN A 106 -4.91 5.39 -13.61
N ALA A 107 -5.31 5.92 -12.45
CA ALA A 107 -4.57 5.77 -11.21
C ALA A 107 -4.41 4.28 -10.82
N ALA A 108 -5.48 3.48 -10.97
CA ALA A 108 -5.43 2.05 -10.68
C ALA A 108 -4.45 1.31 -11.62
N ALA A 109 -4.42 1.66 -12.91
CA ALA A 109 -3.45 1.11 -13.85
C ALA A 109 -2.01 1.44 -13.46
N GLN A 110 -1.73 2.69 -13.04
CA GLN A 110 -0.42 3.10 -12.54
C GLN A 110 -0.02 2.34 -11.27
N LEU A 111 -0.94 2.20 -10.31
CA LEU A 111 -0.72 1.41 -9.10
C LEU A 111 -0.39 -0.05 -9.43
N LEU A 112 -1.09 -0.66 -10.40
CA LEU A 112 -0.81 -2.02 -10.83
C LEU A 112 0.58 -2.17 -11.45
N LEU A 113 1.04 -1.20 -12.23
CA LEU A 113 2.41 -1.19 -12.78
C LEU A 113 3.44 -1.13 -11.64
N GLU A 114 3.22 -0.27 -10.64
CA GLU A 114 4.08 -0.22 -9.46
C GLU A 114 4.06 -1.56 -8.71
N ILE A 115 2.89 -2.13 -8.44
CA ILE A 115 2.79 -3.45 -7.78
C ILE A 115 3.53 -4.54 -8.58
N ARG A 116 3.45 -4.55 -9.92
CA ARG A 116 4.20 -5.51 -10.76
C ARG A 116 5.70 -5.31 -10.65
N ARG A 117 6.20 -4.07 -10.69
CA ARG A 117 7.62 -3.75 -10.45
C ARG A 117 8.07 -4.26 -9.09
N TRP A 118 7.22 -4.14 -8.08
CA TRP A 118 7.49 -4.65 -6.74
C TRP A 118 7.57 -6.16 -6.66
N LYS A 119 6.61 -6.87 -7.28
CA LYS A 119 6.58 -8.34 -7.31
C LYS A 119 7.78 -8.92 -8.05
N SER A 120 8.18 -8.32 -9.18
CA SER A 120 9.35 -8.79 -9.95
C SER A 120 10.67 -8.74 -9.17
N ARG A 121 10.77 -7.85 -8.18
CA ARG A 121 11.99 -7.64 -7.38
C ARG A 121 12.09 -8.53 -6.14
N ASP A 122 11.11 -9.40 -5.89
CA ASP A 122 11.00 -10.26 -4.71
C ASP A 122 11.33 -9.52 -3.39
N LEU A 123 10.78 -8.32 -3.27
CA LEU A 123 11.16 -7.37 -2.21
C LEU A 123 10.85 -7.93 -0.82
N SER A 124 9.78 -8.72 -0.68
CA SER A 124 9.43 -9.32 0.62
C SER A 124 10.51 -10.30 1.11
N ARG A 125 11.04 -11.17 0.26
CA ARG A 125 12.13 -12.08 0.62
C ARG A 125 13.42 -11.30 0.91
N ARG A 126 13.77 -10.35 0.04
CA ARG A 126 14.96 -9.50 0.22
C ARG A 126 14.91 -8.67 1.50
N TRP A 127 13.72 -8.18 1.88
CA TRP A 127 13.56 -7.40 3.10
C TRP A 127 13.64 -8.26 4.36
N ARG A 128 13.16 -9.52 4.34
CA ARG A 128 13.36 -10.45 5.47
C ARG A 128 14.85 -10.66 5.75
N SER A 129 15.58 -11.07 4.71
CA SER A 129 17.03 -11.27 4.80
C SER A 129 17.75 -10.04 5.33
N ARG A 130 17.44 -8.84 4.82
CA ARG A 130 18.11 -7.60 5.23
C ARG A 130 17.66 -7.02 6.57
N LEU A 131 16.54 -7.49 7.11
CA LEU A 131 16.06 -7.13 8.45
C LEU A 131 16.42 -8.19 9.50
N GLU A 132 17.17 -9.23 9.11
CA GLU A 132 17.48 -10.40 9.94
C GLU A 132 16.21 -11.02 10.54
N LEU A 133 15.20 -11.22 9.68
CA LEU A 133 13.92 -11.86 9.98
C LEU A 133 13.83 -13.27 9.42
#